data_AF-A0A932EQH8-F1
#
_entry.id   AF-A0A932EQH8-F1
#
_cell.length_a   1.000
_cell.length_b   1.000
_cell.length_c   1.000
_cell.angle_alpha   90.00
_cell.angle_beta   90.00
_cell.angle_gamma   90.00
#
_symmetry.space_group_name_H-M   'P 1'
#
loop_
_entity.id
_entity.type
_entity.pdbx_description
1 polymer ?
#
loop_
_entity_poly.entity_id
_entity_poly.type
_entity_poly.pdbx_seq_one_letter_code
_entity_poly.pdbx_strand_id
1 'polypeptide(L)'
;MAAPAAAAKSIYQVSPEGYLEFSPAFFEQCMRAYLEDPSLAVSAVRYLGEVGVTATTRMKYSGEPGANKDTLVGLFHYGIDYTSKGTARSVEVLVKSKTHYLELCERLAGVLAKSGIALPGLAARLAETELYNTHMKEIQVFRMQRGDPAFRRVLPAVYGTYVDDAARQYMVLEEFLAGAYVMKDYTDITFWDNEVTEKALRDFSRLHAAYYGKTDALVAQGWLGPTMDAARMQRLAPLWTAYAERMRAFVNRLFDQQYLDLHFRWIETIPEWWGKIDALQKTLIFDDAQIRNVAVRSPGKDPQLVLFDWECAAIQLPQRDLVEFMSYTISERTTPEEIDALIEAARAQLETSSQQKIDPRTWWEGCLYSIYDFHVNRMACQLVLHLTLTRPDIERVFRASLRILERAQRRLA
;
A
#
# COMPACT_ATOMS: atom_id res chain seq x y z
N MET A 1 11.09 14.42 -23.63
CA MET A 1 11.77 13.76 -24.77
C MET A 1 10.96 12.54 -25.13
N ALA A 2 10.39 12.50 -26.34
CA ALA A 2 9.58 11.39 -26.80
C ALA A 2 10.47 10.18 -27.14
N ALA A 3 10.15 9.01 -26.60
CA ALA A 3 10.75 7.74 -27.00
C ALA A 3 10.22 7.33 -28.40
N PRO A 4 11.01 6.60 -29.21
CA PRO A 4 10.58 6.22 -30.55
C PRO A 4 9.51 5.14 -30.47
N ALA A 5 8.45 5.32 -31.26
CA ALA A 5 7.42 4.30 -31.53
C ALA A 5 8.06 3.12 -32.27
N ALA A 6 8.52 2.11 -31.52
CA ALA A 6 8.88 0.82 -32.07
C ALA A 6 7.59 0.03 -32.31
N ALA A 7 7.44 -0.53 -33.52
CA ALA A 7 6.34 -1.41 -33.88
C ALA A 7 6.08 -2.46 -32.80
N ALA A 8 4.84 -2.56 -32.32
CA ALA A 8 4.45 -3.43 -31.22
C ALA A 8 4.76 -4.90 -31.58
N LYS A 9 5.88 -5.43 -31.08
CA LYS A 9 5.97 -6.87 -30.82
C LYS A 9 4.83 -7.17 -29.85
N SER A 10 3.97 -8.13 -30.18
CA SER A 10 2.87 -8.53 -29.31
C SER A 10 3.43 -8.81 -27.91
N ILE A 11 3.05 -7.99 -26.93
CA ILE A 11 3.50 -8.17 -25.54
C ILE A 11 2.93 -9.46 -24.93
N TYR A 12 1.94 -10.05 -25.61
CA TYR A 12 1.33 -11.32 -25.28
C TYR A 12 1.59 -12.38 -26.36
N GLN A 13 1.48 -13.64 -25.96
CA GLN A 13 1.40 -14.82 -26.82
C GLN A 13 0.25 -15.70 -26.34
N VAL A 14 -0.19 -16.63 -27.19
CA VAL A 14 -1.18 -17.64 -26.81
C VAL A 14 -0.43 -18.92 -26.43
N SER A 15 -0.67 -19.44 -25.22
CA SER A 15 -0.09 -20.70 -24.74
C SER A 15 -0.60 -21.89 -25.58
N PRO A 16 0.08 -23.05 -25.55
CA PRO A 16 -0.42 -24.27 -26.20
C PRO A 16 -1.82 -24.68 -25.74
N GLU A 17 -2.18 -24.35 -24.50
CA GLU A 17 -3.49 -24.60 -23.88
C GLU A 17 -4.53 -23.53 -24.19
N GLY A 18 -4.17 -22.48 -24.94
CA GLY A 18 -5.07 -21.45 -25.44
C GLY A 18 -5.24 -20.23 -24.54
N TYR A 19 -4.37 -20.03 -23.54
CA TYR A 19 -4.43 -18.86 -22.65
C TYR A 19 -3.51 -17.73 -23.13
N LEU A 20 -3.84 -16.48 -22.82
CA LEU A 20 -2.89 -15.38 -23.01
C LEU A 20 -1.75 -15.50 -21.97
N GLU A 21 -0.52 -15.26 -22.40
CA GLU A 21 0.68 -15.19 -21.57
C GLU A 21 1.55 -14.02 -22.01
N PHE A 22 2.41 -13.50 -21.14
CA PHE A 22 3.42 -12.52 -21.54
C PHE A 22 4.49 -13.15 -22.44
N SER A 23 4.85 -12.48 -23.54
CA SER A 23 5.82 -12.98 -24.51
C SER A 23 7.28 -12.77 -24.04
N PRO A 24 8.25 -13.59 -24.49
CA PRO A 24 9.67 -13.35 -24.23
C PRO A 24 10.15 -11.95 -24.66
N ALA A 25 9.56 -11.41 -25.74
CA ALA A 25 9.85 -10.07 -26.22
C ALA A 25 9.43 -8.98 -25.23
N PHE A 26 8.31 -9.15 -24.53
CA PHE A 26 7.89 -8.25 -23.45
C PHE A 26 8.93 -8.19 -22.33
N PHE A 27 9.35 -9.36 -21.82
CA PHE A 27 10.36 -9.42 -20.76
C PHE A 27 11.69 -8.82 -21.21
N GLU A 28 12.16 -9.16 -22.40
CA GLU A 28 13.39 -8.61 -22.95
C GLU A 28 13.33 -7.08 -23.07
N GLN A 29 12.23 -6.53 -23.60
CA GLN A 29 12.04 -5.09 -23.72
C GLN A 29 12.05 -4.40 -22.35
N CYS A 30 11.23 -4.89 -21.41
CA CYS A 30 11.13 -4.33 -20.07
C CYS A 30 12.46 -4.38 -19.33
N MET A 31 13.16 -5.52 -19.39
CA MET A 31 14.43 -5.73 -18.71
C MET A 31 15.57 -4.95 -19.35
N ARG A 32 15.65 -4.84 -20.69
CA ARG A 32 16.64 -3.98 -21.36
C ARG A 32 16.49 -2.53 -20.94
N ALA A 33 15.25 -2.03 -20.99
CA ALA A 33 14.93 -0.63 -20.71
C ALA A 33 15.19 -0.30 -19.25
N TYR A 34 14.73 -1.16 -18.33
CA TYR A 34 15.01 -0.97 -16.92
C TYR A 34 16.50 -1.18 -16.70
N LEU A 35 17.07 -2.38 -16.84
CA LEU A 35 18.48 -2.70 -16.52
C LEU A 35 19.57 -1.92 -17.26
N GLU A 36 19.21 -1.02 -18.19
CA GLU A 36 20.13 -0.22 -19.00
C GLU A 36 21.18 -1.10 -19.69
N ASP A 37 20.72 -2.25 -20.16
CA ASP A 37 21.54 -3.23 -20.85
C ASP A 37 20.90 -3.55 -22.20
N PRO A 38 21.27 -2.84 -23.29
CA PRO A 38 20.73 -3.13 -24.62
C PRO A 38 21.17 -4.49 -25.16
N SER A 39 22.22 -5.09 -24.60
CA SER A 39 22.69 -6.43 -24.97
C SER A 39 21.90 -7.56 -24.32
N LEU A 40 21.03 -7.24 -23.35
CA LEU A 40 20.26 -8.24 -22.63
C LEU A 40 19.41 -9.05 -23.60
N ALA A 41 19.46 -10.37 -23.52
CA ALA A 41 18.69 -11.26 -24.37
C ALA A 41 17.98 -12.31 -23.53
N VAL A 42 16.66 -12.43 -23.69
CA VAL A 42 15.86 -13.46 -23.00
C VAL A 42 15.92 -14.75 -23.81
N SER A 43 16.42 -15.82 -23.19
CA SER A 43 16.55 -17.13 -23.84
C SER A 43 15.37 -18.06 -23.55
N ALA A 44 14.73 -17.92 -22.40
CA ALA A 44 13.56 -18.71 -22.03
C ALA A 44 12.66 -17.98 -21.04
N VAL A 45 11.35 -18.22 -21.14
CA VAL A 45 10.33 -17.78 -20.18
C VAL A 45 9.45 -18.98 -19.85
N ARG A 46 9.19 -19.20 -18.56
CA ARG A 46 8.34 -20.27 -18.04
C ARG A 46 7.25 -19.66 -17.18
N TYR A 47 5.98 -19.90 -17.52
CA TYR A 47 4.87 -19.56 -16.64
C TYR A 47 4.83 -20.55 -15.46
N LEU A 48 4.81 -20.02 -14.25
CA LEU A 48 4.85 -20.81 -13.00
C LEU A 48 3.51 -20.76 -12.25
N GLY A 49 2.59 -19.88 -12.64
CA GLY A 49 1.22 -19.82 -12.14
C GLY A 49 0.73 -18.42 -11.82
N GLU A 50 -0.54 -18.32 -11.43
CA GLU A 50 -1.15 -17.09 -10.93
C GLU A 50 -1.04 -17.05 -9.40
N VAL A 51 -0.79 -15.86 -8.84
CA VAL A 51 -0.58 -15.65 -7.41
C VAL A 51 -1.69 -14.75 -6.86
N GLY A 52 -2.10 -14.95 -5.61
CA GLY A 52 -3.00 -14.03 -4.91
C GLY A 52 -4.48 -14.23 -5.23
N VAL A 53 -5.13 -15.13 -4.49
CA VAL A 53 -6.55 -15.50 -4.70
C VAL A 53 -7.52 -14.84 -3.71
N THR A 54 -7.18 -13.67 -3.16
CA THR A 54 -8.09 -12.97 -2.21
C THR A 54 -9.20 -12.22 -2.96
N ALA A 55 -10.34 -11.99 -2.31
CA ALA A 55 -11.45 -11.22 -2.89
C ALA A 55 -11.02 -9.79 -3.30
N THR A 56 -10.14 -9.15 -2.51
CA THR A 56 -9.58 -7.83 -2.81
C THR A 56 -8.62 -7.87 -4.01
N THR A 57 -7.77 -8.90 -4.10
CA THR A 57 -6.91 -9.11 -5.28
C THR A 57 -7.77 -9.33 -6.51
N ARG A 58 -8.86 -10.11 -6.41
CA ARG A 58 -9.83 -10.24 -7.51
C ARG A 58 -10.42 -8.90 -7.91
N MET A 59 -10.89 -8.06 -6.98
CA MET A 59 -11.40 -6.72 -7.33
C MET A 59 -10.37 -5.86 -8.10
N LYS A 60 -9.10 -5.88 -7.66
CA LYS A 60 -8.00 -5.09 -8.26
C LYS A 60 -7.58 -5.63 -9.64
N TYR A 61 -7.57 -6.95 -9.81
CA TYR A 61 -6.87 -7.60 -10.92
C TYR A 61 -7.75 -8.43 -11.85
N SER A 62 -8.99 -8.78 -11.50
CA SER A 62 -9.87 -9.60 -12.35
C SER A 62 -11.36 -9.23 -12.26
N GLY A 63 -12.10 -9.39 -13.36
CA GLY A 63 -13.56 -9.53 -13.29
C GLY A 63 -13.92 -10.92 -12.71
N GLU A 64 -15.17 -11.35 -12.81
CA GLU A 64 -15.50 -12.76 -12.54
C GLU A 64 -14.57 -13.70 -13.34
N PRO A 65 -14.20 -14.89 -12.81
CA PRO A 65 -13.36 -15.84 -13.54
C PRO A 65 -13.92 -16.12 -14.94
N GLY A 66 -13.13 -15.85 -15.99
CA GLY A 66 -13.53 -15.99 -17.39
C GLY A 66 -14.24 -14.79 -18.01
N ALA A 67 -14.40 -13.67 -17.30
CA ALA A 67 -15.10 -12.48 -17.80
C ALA A 67 -14.33 -11.70 -18.88
N ASN A 68 -13.01 -11.85 -19.01
CA ASN A 68 -12.23 -11.29 -20.12
C ASN A 68 -11.20 -12.31 -20.62
N LYS A 69 -11.53 -13.00 -21.71
CA LYS A 69 -10.55 -13.83 -22.46
C LYS A 69 -9.53 -12.98 -23.23
N ASP A 70 -9.78 -11.66 -23.32
CA ASP A 70 -9.04 -10.73 -24.18
C ASP A 70 -8.11 -9.77 -23.42
N THR A 71 -8.06 -9.83 -22.08
CA THR A 71 -7.20 -8.93 -21.28
C THR A 71 -6.44 -9.69 -20.19
N LEU A 72 -5.12 -9.51 -20.14
CA LEU A 72 -4.25 -10.15 -19.16
C LEU A 72 -3.98 -9.21 -17.97
N VAL A 73 -4.94 -9.14 -17.04
CA VAL A 73 -4.87 -8.38 -15.77
C VAL A 73 -4.78 -9.41 -14.63
N GLY A 74 -3.86 -9.24 -13.68
CA GLY A 74 -3.50 -10.31 -12.75
C GLY A 74 -2.14 -10.16 -12.09
N LEU A 75 -1.80 -11.17 -11.27
CA LEU A 75 -0.48 -11.35 -10.67
C LEU A 75 0.10 -12.67 -11.17
N PHE A 76 1.11 -12.62 -12.02
CA PHE A 76 1.60 -13.79 -12.75
C PHE A 76 3.05 -14.09 -12.40
N HIS A 77 3.32 -15.32 -11.98
CA HIS A 77 4.67 -15.78 -11.61
C HIS A 77 5.35 -16.42 -12.82
N TYR A 78 6.58 -15.98 -13.09
CA TYR A 78 7.40 -16.47 -14.19
C TYR A 78 8.82 -16.78 -13.75
N GLY A 79 9.43 -17.78 -14.38
CA GLY A 79 10.87 -17.98 -14.41
C GLY A 79 11.47 -17.48 -15.73
N ILE A 80 12.53 -16.70 -15.67
CA ILE A 80 13.18 -16.08 -16.83
C ILE A 80 14.65 -16.46 -16.84
N ASP A 81 15.11 -17.04 -17.96
CA ASP A 81 16.52 -17.19 -18.25
C ASP A 81 16.94 -16.14 -19.28
N TYR A 82 18.02 -15.42 -18.99
CA TYR A 82 18.50 -14.33 -19.82
C TYR A 82 20.02 -14.20 -19.76
N THR A 83 20.61 -13.64 -20.81
CA THR A 83 21.99 -13.17 -20.81
C THR A 83 21.98 -11.66 -20.61
N SER A 84 22.80 -11.15 -19.70
CA SER A 84 23.02 -9.71 -19.51
C SER A 84 24.52 -9.45 -19.38
N LYS A 85 25.04 -8.51 -20.17
CA LYS A 85 26.48 -8.18 -20.25
C LYS A 85 27.36 -9.43 -20.39
N GLY A 86 26.96 -10.36 -21.27
CA GLY A 86 27.65 -11.62 -21.53
C GLY A 86 27.55 -12.69 -20.44
N THR A 87 26.78 -12.46 -19.37
CA THR A 87 26.60 -13.43 -18.28
C THR A 87 25.20 -14.03 -18.32
N ALA A 88 25.10 -15.35 -18.36
CA ALA A 88 23.84 -16.07 -18.23
C ALA A 88 23.31 -15.98 -16.79
N ARG A 89 22.00 -15.73 -16.64
CA ARG A 89 21.30 -15.55 -15.37
C ARG A 89 19.93 -16.20 -15.44
N SER A 90 19.41 -16.58 -14.29
CA SER A 90 18.02 -17.01 -14.11
C SER A 90 17.39 -16.26 -12.95
N VAL A 91 16.11 -15.92 -13.06
CA VAL A 91 15.37 -15.21 -12.04
C VAL A 91 13.90 -15.59 -12.04
N GLU A 92 13.29 -15.62 -10.85
CA GLU A 92 11.84 -15.68 -10.70
C GLU A 92 11.26 -14.30 -10.43
N VAL A 93 10.19 -13.98 -11.14
CA VAL A 93 9.56 -12.66 -11.11
C VAL A 93 8.05 -12.77 -10.98
N LEU A 94 7.46 -11.76 -10.35
CA LEU A 94 6.04 -11.49 -10.37
C LEU A 94 5.75 -10.36 -11.36
N VAL A 95 4.87 -10.62 -12.32
CA VAL A 95 4.29 -9.60 -13.18
C VAL A 95 2.97 -9.15 -12.56
N LYS A 96 2.91 -7.90 -12.13
CA LYS A 96 1.66 -7.26 -11.73
C LYS A 96 1.09 -6.53 -12.94
N SER A 97 -0.05 -6.96 -13.46
CA SER A 97 -0.77 -6.29 -14.54
C SER A 97 -2.03 -5.65 -13.98
N LYS A 98 -2.11 -4.32 -13.99
CA LYS A 98 -3.09 -3.54 -13.23
C LYS A 98 -4.20 -2.98 -14.10
N THR A 99 -5.41 -2.93 -13.53
CA THR A 99 -6.50 -2.11 -14.09
C THR A 99 -6.25 -0.63 -13.82
N HIS A 100 -6.86 0.24 -14.62
CA HIS A 100 -6.82 1.69 -14.40
C HIS A 100 -7.63 2.07 -13.14
N TYR A 101 -7.15 3.05 -12.39
CA TYR A 101 -7.73 3.39 -11.07
C TYR A 101 -9.22 3.77 -11.09
N LEU A 102 -9.72 4.43 -12.15
CA LEU A 102 -11.15 4.74 -12.26
C LEU A 102 -12.01 3.47 -12.32
N GLU A 103 -11.53 2.41 -12.98
CA GLU A 103 -12.24 1.15 -13.03
C GLU A 103 -12.22 0.44 -11.67
N LEU A 104 -11.10 0.53 -10.94
CA LEU A 104 -11.02 0.09 -9.54
C LEU A 104 -12.04 0.84 -8.66
N CYS A 105 -12.15 2.17 -8.82
CA CYS A 105 -13.08 2.99 -8.05
C CYS A 105 -14.54 2.61 -8.34
N GLU A 106 -14.90 2.35 -9.59
CA GLU A 106 -16.24 1.86 -9.97
C GLU A 106 -16.54 0.49 -9.35
N ARG A 107 -15.60 -0.46 -9.43
CA ARG A 107 -15.76 -1.78 -8.83
C ARG A 107 -15.92 -1.69 -7.31
N LEU A 108 -15.08 -0.89 -6.65
CA LEU A 108 -15.16 -0.69 -5.20
C LEU A 108 -16.46 0.01 -4.80
N ALA A 109 -16.91 1.02 -5.55
CA ALA A 109 -18.20 1.66 -5.33
C ALA A 109 -19.35 0.65 -5.43
N GLY A 110 -19.30 -0.26 -6.40
CA GLY A 110 -20.27 -1.35 -6.54
C GLY A 110 -20.29 -2.29 -5.33
N VAL A 111 -19.12 -2.64 -4.77
CA VAL A 111 -19.05 -3.46 -3.55
C VAL A 111 -19.56 -2.71 -2.33
N LEU A 112 -19.16 -1.45 -2.13
CA LEU A 112 -19.63 -0.61 -1.03
C LEU A 112 -21.15 -0.39 -1.09
N ALA A 113 -21.71 -0.21 -2.29
CA ALA A 113 -23.15 -0.13 -2.49
C ALA A 113 -23.86 -1.43 -2.08
N LYS A 114 -23.32 -2.60 -2.45
CA LYS A 114 -23.80 -3.91 -1.96
C LYS A 114 -23.65 -4.05 -0.44
N SER A 115 -22.62 -3.43 0.14
CA SER A 115 -22.44 -3.34 1.58
C SER A 115 -23.39 -2.37 2.25
N GLY A 116 -24.25 -1.64 1.53
CA GLY A 116 -25.30 -0.77 2.07
C GLY A 116 -24.96 0.72 2.08
N ILE A 117 -23.90 1.15 1.39
CA ILE A 117 -23.59 2.58 1.21
C ILE A 117 -24.48 3.17 0.11
N ALA A 118 -25.28 4.18 0.47
CA ALA A 118 -26.13 4.91 -0.46
C ALA A 118 -25.65 6.36 -0.61
N LEU A 119 -24.58 6.56 -1.38
CA LEU A 119 -24.00 7.89 -1.65
C LEU A 119 -23.96 8.16 -3.16
N PRO A 120 -24.69 9.15 -3.69
CA PRO A 120 -24.62 9.52 -5.10
C PRO A 120 -23.20 9.93 -5.49
N GLY A 121 -22.66 9.45 -6.61
CA GLY A 121 -21.29 9.79 -7.05
C GLY A 121 -20.20 9.17 -6.18
N LEU A 122 -20.43 7.97 -5.65
CA LEU A 122 -19.47 7.25 -4.81
C LEU A 122 -18.14 6.99 -5.51
N ALA A 123 -18.15 6.48 -6.74
CA ALA A 123 -16.92 6.21 -7.50
C ALA A 123 -16.08 7.47 -7.74
N ALA A 124 -16.73 8.60 -8.06
CA ALA A 124 -16.05 9.88 -8.24
C ALA A 124 -15.38 10.36 -6.94
N ARG A 125 -16.02 10.19 -5.79
CA ARG A 125 -15.43 10.53 -4.49
C ARG A 125 -14.27 9.61 -4.12
N LEU A 126 -14.39 8.31 -4.38
CA LEU A 126 -13.30 7.35 -4.20
C LEU A 126 -12.09 7.72 -5.06
N ALA A 127 -12.30 8.22 -6.27
CA ALA A 127 -11.23 8.68 -7.14
C ALA A 127 -10.48 9.93 -6.62
N GLU A 128 -11.01 10.62 -5.59
CA GLU A 128 -10.35 11.76 -4.94
C GLU A 128 -9.55 11.37 -3.69
N THR A 129 -9.57 10.09 -3.28
CA THR A 129 -8.85 9.58 -2.10
C THR A 129 -7.47 9.03 -2.45
N GLU A 130 -6.86 8.25 -1.56
CA GLU A 130 -5.61 7.51 -1.80
C GLU A 130 -5.65 6.61 -3.06
N LEU A 131 -6.86 6.24 -3.51
CA LEU A 131 -7.10 5.44 -4.71
C LEU A 131 -6.80 6.17 -6.02
N TYR A 132 -6.60 7.49 -5.98
CA TYR A 132 -6.20 8.26 -7.15
C TYR A 132 -4.91 7.67 -7.74
N ASN A 133 -4.96 7.36 -9.04
CA ASN A 133 -3.80 6.97 -9.84
C ASN A 133 -3.01 5.75 -9.30
N THR A 134 -3.67 4.85 -8.57
CA THR A 134 -3.08 3.63 -7.98
C THR A 134 -2.29 2.77 -8.98
N HIS A 135 -2.80 2.66 -10.20
CA HIS A 135 -2.15 1.97 -11.31
C HIS A 135 -0.77 2.54 -11.72
N MET A 136 -0.51 3.82 -11.43
CA MET A 136 0.75 4.50 -11.77
C MET A 136 1.67 4.74 -10.57
N LYS A 137 1.12 4.93 -9.36
CA LYS A 137 1.93 5.24 -8.16
C LYS A 137 3.02 4.19 -7.90
N GLU A 138 2.68 2.90 -7.94
CA GLU A 138 3.66 1.83 -7.77
C GLU A 138 4.72 1.85 -8.89
N ILE A 139 4.32 2.04 -10.15
CA ILE A 139 5.24 2.14 -11.29
C ILE A 139 6.27 3.25 -11.08
N GLN A 140 5.86 4.40 -10.55
CA GLN A 140 6.77 5.52 -10.32
C GLN A 140 7.71 5.27 -9.16
N VAL A 141 7.21 4.75 -8.03
CA VAL A 141 8.07 4.31 -6.91
C VAL A 141 9.13 3.31 -7.38
N PHE A 142 8.74 2.36 -8.22
CA PHE A 142 9.63 1.32 -8.71
C PHE A 142 10.70 1.88 -9.66
N ARG A 143 10.35 2.88 -10.49
CA ARG A 143 11.33 3.62 -11.29
C ARG A 143 12.34 4.40 -10.44
N MET A 144 11.92 4.91 -9.28
CA MET A 144 12.79 5.64 -8.35
C MET A 144 13.82 4.73 -7.66
N GLN A 145 13.57 3.42 -7.54
CA GLN A 145 14.48 2.47 -6.88
C GLN A 145 15.92 2.59 -7.36
N ARG A 146 16.15 2.82 -8.65
CA ARG A 146 17.51 2.96 -9.21
C ARG A 146 18.27 4.13 -8.65
N GLY A 147 17.61 5.28 -8.53
CA GLY A 147 18.23 6.53 -8.08
C GLY A 147 18.26 6.67 -6.56
N ASP A 148 17.39 5.94 -5.86
CA ASP A 148 17.12 6.20 -4.46
C ASP A 148 17.52 5.02 -3.53
N PRO A 149 18.55 5.20 -2.68
CA PRO A 149 18.97 4.20 -1.72
C PRO A 149 17.89 3.77 -0.72
N ALA A 150 16.96 4.66 -0.35
CA ALA A 150 15.88 4.34 0.58
C ALA A 150 14.96 3.27 -0.02
N PHE A 151 14.60 3.42 -1.29
CA PHE A 151 13.79 2.42 -2.00
C PHE A 151 14.55 1.12 -2.31
N ARG A 152 15.84 1.17 -2.63
CA ARG A 152 16.63 -0.08 -2.81
C ARG A 152 16.62 -0.96 -1.56
N ARG A 153 16.52 -0.35 -0.39
CA ARG A 153 16.48 -1.07 0.89
C ARG A 153 15.15 -1.76 1.13
N VAL A 154 14.03 -1.14 0.78
CA VAL A 154 12.70 -1.64 1.18
C VAL A 154 11.86 -2.20 0.04
N LEU A 155 12.26 -2.07 -1.23
CA LEU A 155 11.51 -2.65 -2.35
C LEU A 155 11.99 -4.06 -2.71
N PRO A 156 11.13 -4.91 -3.31
CA PRO A 156 11.61 -6.07 -4.05
C PRO A 156 12.54 -5.63 -5.19
N ALA A 157 13.45 -6.49 -5.65
CA ALA A 157 14.24 -6.14 -6.83
C ALA A 157 13.30 -5.91 -8.02
N VAL A 158 13.46 -4.79 -8.71
CA VAL A 158 12.63 -4.47 -9.89
C VAL A 158 13.41 -4.84 -11.14
N TYR A 159 12.72 -5.47 -12.08
CA TYR A 159 13.27 -5.89 -13.37
C TYR A 159 12.67 -5.12 -14.53
N GLY A 160 11.55 -4.42 -14.33
CA GLY A 160 10.94 -3.62 -15.38
C GLY A 160 9.62 -2.97 -14.99
N THR A 161 9.22 -1.97 -15.78
CA THR A 161 7.87 -1.42 -15.78
C THR A 161 7.43 -1.23 -17.22
N TYR A 162 6.13 -1.36 -17.48
CA TYR A 162 5.54 -1.14 -18.80
C TYR A 162 4.28 -0.28 -18.66
N VAL A 163 4.18 0.74 -19.50
CA VAL A 163 3.03 1.64 -19.55
C VAL A 163 2.68 1.87 -21.01
N ASP A 164 1.45 1.53 -21.37
CA ASP A 164 0.80 1.93 -22.61
C ASP A 164 -0.59 2.49 -22.26
N ASP A 165 -0.67 3.82 -22.16
CA ASP A 165 -1.92 4.50 -21.81
C ASP A 165 -3.01 4.31 -22.88
N ALA A 166 -2.63 4.20 -24.16
CA ALA A 166 -3.56 4.03 -25.27
C ALA A 166 -4.21 2.65 -25.21
N ALA A 167 -3.43 1.61 -24.89
CA ALA A 167 -3.91 0.26 -24.66
C ALA A 167 -4.41 0.02 -23.22
N ARG A 168 -4.28 1.01 -22.32
CA ARG A 168 -4.58 0.93 -20.88
C ARG A 168 -3.87 -0.24 -20.17
N GLN A 169 -2.59 -0.41 -20.48
CA GLN A 169 -1.76 -1.48 -19.94
C GLN A 169 -0.71 -0.91 -18.99
N TYR A 170 -0.72 -1.41 -17.75
CA TYR A 170 0.12 -0.92 -16.67
C TYR A 170 0.72 -2.11 -15.94
N MET A 171 2.04 -2.32 -16.11
CA MET A 171 2.70 -3.48 -15.56
C MET A 171 3.96 -3.14 -14.78
N VAL A 172 4.19 -3.95 -13.76
CA VAL A 172 5.41 -3.98 -12.96
C VAL A 172 5.97 -5.39 -13.00
N LEU A 173 7.28 -5.50 -13.19
CA LEU A 173 8.05 -6.73 -13.12
C LEU A 173 8.96 -6.68 -11.90
N GLU A 174 8.64 -7.46 -10.87
CA GLU A 174 9.35 -7.46 -9.59
C GLU A 174 9.83 -8.86 -9.22
N GLU A 175 10.77 -8.94 -8.27
CA GLU A 175 11.23 -10.19 -7.70
C GLU A 175 10.10 -11.00 -7.07
N PHE A 176 10.07 -12.29 -7.36
CA PHE A 176 9.24 -13.21 -6.62
C PHE A 176 9.92 -13.58 -5.28
N LEU A 177 9.31 -13.19 -4.15
CA LEU A 177 9.92 -13.24 -2.82
C LEU A 177 9.91 -14.65 -2.17
N ALA A 178 10.39 -15.67 -2.89
CA ALA A 178 10.35 -17.07 -2.44
C ALA A 178 11.07 -17.36 -1.12
N GLY A 179 12.13 -16.58 -0.80
CA GLY A 179 12.94 -16.74 0.42
C GLY A 179 12.61 -15.77 1.57
N ALA A 180 11.56 -14.96 1.42
CA ALA A 180 11.12 -14.04 2.47
C ALA A 180 9.98 -14.66 3.28
N TYR A 181 9.80 -14.21 4.51
CA TYR A 181 8.52 -14.37 5.18
C TYR A 181 7.50 -13.48 4.44
N VAL A 182 6.47 -14.09 3.91
CA VAL A 182 5.30 -13.42 3.32
C VAL A 182 4.08 -13.98 4.06
N MET A 183 3.22 -13.09 4.57
CA MET A 183 2.04 -13.50 5.30
C MET A 183 1.13 -14.37 4.42
N LYS A 184 0.81 -15.58 4.90
CA LYS A 184 -0.10 -16.51 4.21
C LYS A 184 -1.48 -16.59 4.86
N ASP A 185 -1.55 -16.44 6.18
CA ASP A 185 -2.78 -16.46 6.96
C ASP A 185 -2.94 -15.13 7.71
N TYR A 186 -3.91 -14.33 7.29
CA TYR A 186 -4.21 -13.01 7.87
C TYR A 186 -4.63 -13.06 9.35
N THR A 187 -4.97 -14.24 9.89
CA THR A 187 -5.32 -14.41 11.30
C THR A 187 -4.12 -14.73 12.20
N ASP A 188 -3.04 -15.27 11.63
CA ASP A 188 -1.84 -15.65 12.38
C ASP A 188 -0.81 -14.51 12.38
N ILE A 189 -0.78 -13.77 13.48
CA ILE A 189 0.21 -12.71 13.70
C ILE A 189 1.37 -13.14 14.59
N THR A 190 1.56 -14.44 14.87
CA THR A 190 2.58 -14.91 15.81
C THR A 190 4.01 -14.57 15.39
N PHE A 191 4.24 -14.43 14.07
CA PHE A 191 5.52 -13.95 13.54
C PHE A 191 5.86 -12.51 13.97
N TRP A 192 4.83 -11.68 14.17
CA TRP A 192 4.98 -10.28 14.53
C TRP A 192 5.04 -10.09 16.04
N ASP A 193 6.07 -10.66 16.67
CA ASP A 193 6.39 -10.33 18.06
C ASP A 193 6.92 -8.89 18.18
N ASN A 194 7.20 -8.47 19.41
CA ASN A 194 7.66 -7.10 19.67
C ASN A 194 9.04 -6.82 19.03
N GLU A 195 9.95 -7.80 18.98
CA GLU A 195 11.28 -7.60 18.41
C GLU A 195 11.20 -7.39 16.89
N VAL A 196 10.46 -8.26 16.19
CA VAL A 196 10.25 -8.16 14.75
C VAL A 196 9.47 -6.89 14.40
N THR A 197 8.44 -6.57 15.20
CA THR A 197 7.66 -5.34 15.01
C THR A 197 8.51 -4.09 15.19
N GLU A 198 9.36 -4.04 16.22
CA GLU A 198 10.25 -2.88 16.43
C GLU A 198 11.22 -2.70 15.25
N LYS A 199 11.85 -3.79 14.78
CA LYS A 199 12.77 -3.73 13.63
C LYS A 199 12.06 -3.24 12.37
N ALA A 200 10.82 -3.68 12.15
CA ALA A 200 9.98 -3.21 11.05
C ALA A 200 9.67 -1.71 11.16
N LEU A 201 9.25 -1.23 12.33
CA LEU A 201 8.99 0.21 12.55
C LEU A 201 10.25 1.06 12.34
N ARG A 202 11.42 0.52 12.68
CA ARG A 202 12.70 1.18 12.39
C ARG A 202 12.99 1.27 10.90
N ASP A 203 12.67 0.25 10.11
CA ASP A 203 12.81 0.30 8.66
C ASP A 203 11.83 1.28 8.01
N PHE A 204 10.56 1.35 8.46
CA PHE A 204 9.64 2.43 8.05
C PHE A 204 10.23 3.81 8.37
N SER A 205 10.74 4.00 9.58
CA SER A 205 11.32 5.29 10.00
C SER A 205 12.55 5.69 9.18
N ARG A 206 13.37 4.72 8.74
CA ARG A 206 14.51 4.97 7.83
C ARG A 206 14.06 5.38 6.43
N LEU A 207 13.01 4.74 5.91
CA LEU A 207 12.38 5.14 4.65
C LEU A 207 11.84 6.58 4.76
N HIS A 208 11.07 6.86 5.80
CA HIS A 208 10.50 8.19 6.05
C HIS A 208 11.57 9.28 6.18
N ALA A 209 12.69 8.98 6.83
CA ALA A 209 13.79 9.92 7.00
C ALA A 209 14.34 10.49 5.68
N ALA A 210 14.25 9.74 4.58
CA ALA A 210 14.72 10.19 3.27
C ALA A 210 13.93 11.41 2.76
N TYR A 211 12.64 11.50 3.13
CA TYR A 211 11.70 12.50 2.62
C TYR A 211 11.09 13.40 3.70
N TYR A 212 11.45 13.19 4.96
CA TYR A 212 10.93 13.96 6.09
C TYR A 212 11.24 15.45 5.96
N GLY A 213 10.20 16.26 5.79
CA GLY A 213 10.28 17.71 5.53
C GLY A 213 10.81 18.08 4.15
N LYS A 214 10.89 17.11 3.21
CA LYS A 214 11.48 17.29 1.87
C LYS A 214 10.50 16.82 0.78
N THR A 215 9.23 17.21 0.89
CA THR A 215 8.15 16.66 0.07
C THR A 215 7.88 17.47 -1.20
N ASP A 216 8.29 18.73 -1.26
CA ASP A 216 7.97 19.64 -2.38
C ASP A 216 8.45 19.11 -3.73
N ALA A 217 9.68 18.57 -3.78
CA ALA A 217 10.23 18.00 -5.00
C ALA A 217 9.49 16.74 -5.47
N LEU A 218 8.88 15.97 -4.57
CA LEU A 218 8.02 14.84 -4.92
C LEU A 218 6.66 15.31 -5.43
N VAL A 219 6.04 16.26 -4.73
CA VAL A 219 4.74 16.84 -5.11
C VAL A 219 4.83 17.47 -6.50
N ALA A 220 5.91 18.20 -6.79
CA ALA A 220 6.14 18.85 -8.07
C ALA A 220 6.27 17.88 -9.26
N GLN A 221 6.58 16.59 -9.03
CA GLN A 221 6.59 15.58 -10.08
C GLN A 221 5.17 15.15 -10.51
N GLY A 222 4.15 15.47 -9.72
CA GLY A 222 2.74 15.31 -10.07
C GLY A 222 2.17 13.89 -10.06
N TRP A 223 3.03 12.85 -9.98
CA TRP A 223 2.56 11.46 -10.08
C TRP A 223 1.78 10.96 -8.86
N LEU A 224 2.06 11.51 -7.67
CA LEU A 224 1.30 11.24 -6.45
C LEU A 224 -0.16 11.72 -6.55
N GLY A 225 -0.43 12.61 -7.49
CA GLY A 225 -1.69 13.30 -7.59
C GLY A 225 -1.82 14.42 -6.58
N PRO A 226 -3.03 14.94 -6.39
CA PRO A 226 -3.26 15.97 -5.41
C PRO A 226 -3.07 15.42 -3.98
N THR A 227 -2.31 16.12 -3.16
CA THR A 227 -2.14 15.78 -1.75
C THR A 227 -3.43 16.00 -0.96
N MET A 228 -3.70 15.11 0.00
CA MET A 228 -4.77 15.31 0.98
C MET A 228 -4.42 16.50 1.88
N ASP A 229 -5.40 17.36 2.12
CA ASP A 229 -5.37 18.50 3.02
C ASP A 229 -6.71 18.61 3.77
N ALA A 230 -6.78 19.48 4.78
CA ALA A 230 -8.00 19.67 5.56
C ALA A 230 -9.21 20.04 4.70
N ALA A 231 -9.02 20.87 3.67
CA ALA A 231 -10.09 21.31 2.79
C ALA A 231 -10.66 20.15 1.96
N ARG A 232 -9.80 19.27 1.44
CA ARG A 232 -10.20 18.07 0.69
C ARG A 232 -10.86 17.05 1.58
N MET A 233 -10.32 16.82 2.77
CA MET A 233 -10.93 15.93 3.75
C MET A 233 -12.33 16.41 4.15
N GLN A 234 -12.51 17.72 4.32
CA GLN A 234 -13.82 18.33 4.58
C GLN A 234 -14.76 18.18 3.38
N ARG A 235 -14.30 18.40 2.15
CA ARG A 235 -15.12 18.18 0.93
C ARG A 235 -15.60 16.74 0.83
N LEU A 236 -14.78 15.78 1.26
CA LEU A 236 -15.10 14.36 1.28
C LEU A 236 -15.87 13.91 2.53
N ALA A 237 -16.22 14.81 3.45
CA ALA A 237 -17.03 14.48 4.63
C ALA A 237 -18.28 13.62 4.33
N PRO A 238 -19.04 13.85 3.24
CA PRO A 238 -20.16 12.96 2.89
C PRO A 238 -19.79 11.49 2.69
N LEU A 239 -18.58 11.21 2.17
CA LEU A 239 -18.07 9.83 2.05
C LEU A 239 -17.83 9.22 3.42
N TRP A 240 -17.14 9.94 4.29
CA TRP A 240 -16.81 9.49 5.64
C TRP A 240 -18.07 9.30 6.50
N THR A 241 -19.04 10.21 6.39
CA THR A 241 -20.35 10.10 7.03
C THR A 241 -21.09 8.85 6.56
N ALA A 242 -21.10 8.56 5.26
CA ALA A 242 -21.74 7.35 4.74
C ALA A 242 -21.10 6.07 5.30
N TYR A 243 -19.77 6.03 5.45
CA TYR A 243 -19.10 4.92 6.13
C TYR A 243 -19.54 4.81 7.59
N ALA A 244 -19.54 5.93 8.35
CA ALA A 244 -19.93 5.96 9.75
C ALA A 244 -21.38 5.53 9.99
N GLU A 245 -22.31 5.98 9.15
CA GLU A 245 -23.70 5.53 9.18
C GLU A 245 -23.80 4.03 9.00
N ARG A 246 -23.02 3.48 8.07
CA ARG A 246 -23.04 2.05 7.81
C ARG A 246 -22.36 1.23 8.90
N MET A 247 -21.34 1.79 9.54
CA MET A 247 -20.68 1.18 10.70
C MET A 247 -21.62 0.98 11.90
N ARG A 248 -22.80 1.63 11.95
CA ARG A 248 -23.82 1.39 12.99
C ARG A 248 -24.20 -0.08 13.15
N ALA A 249 -24.07 -0.89 12.08
CA ALA A 249 -24.26 -2.34 12.11
C ALA A 249 -23.33 -3.09 13.10
N PHE A 250 -22.25 -2.44 13.56
CA PHE A 250 -21.30 -3.00 14.51
C PHE A 250 -21.49 -2.53 15.96
N VAL A 251 -22.42 -1.60 16.22
CA VAL A 251 -22.75 -1.17 17.58
C VAL A 251 -23.28 -2.35 18.39
N ASN A 252 -22.81 -2.47 19.64
CA ASN A 252 -23.06 -3.60 20.55
C ASN A 252 -22.44 -4.94 20.12
N ARG A 253 -21.71 -4.98 18.99
CA ARG A 253 -21.00 -6.17 18.50
C ARG A 253 -19.49 -6.01 18.59
N LEU A 254 -18.98 -4.88 18.08
CA LEU A 254 -17.55 -4.58 18.03
C LEU A 254 -17.20 -3.40 18.96
N PHE A 255 -18.04 -2.37 18.95
CA PHE A 255 -17.90 -1.15 19.74
C PHE A 255 -19.27 -0.66 20.23
N ASP A 256 -19.29 0.35 21.10
CA ASP A 256 -20.52 0.93 21.67
C ASP A 256 -20.97 2.21 20.96
N GLN A 257 -22.10 2.76 21.39
CA GLN A 257 -22.62 4.02 20.82
C GLN A 257 -21.67 5.20 21.08
N GLN A 258 -20.91 5.19 22.18
CA GLN A 258 -19.98 6.28 22.51
C GLN A 258 -18.84 6.38 21.51
N TYR A 259 -18.29 5.24 21.06
CA TYR A 259 -17.30 5.23 19.99
C TYR A 259 -17.90 5.76 18.68
N LEU A 260 -19.12 5.36 18.32
CA LEU A 260 -19.76 5.84 17.09
C LEU A 260 -19.98 7.36 17.12
N ASP A 261 -20.43 7.90 18.26
CA ASP A 261 -20.61 9.34 18.45
C ASP A 261 -19.27 10.09 18.41
N LEU A 262 -18.21 9.50 18.97
CA LEU A 262 -16.85 10.03 18.86
C LEU A 262 -16.37 10.05 17.41
N HIS A 263 -16.66 9.00 16.64
CA HIS A 263 -16.28 8.91 15.24
C HIS A 263 -17.00 9.96 14.38
N PHE A 264 -18.30 10.20 14.61
CA PHE A 264 -19.02 11.29 13.97
C PHE A 264 -18.41 12.65 14.33
N ARG A 265 -18.05 12.86 15.60
CA ARG A 265 -17.35 14.09 16.03
C ARG A 265 -16.02 14.26 15.30
N TRP A 266 -15.24 13.21 15.09
CA TRP A 266 -14.03 13.30 14.27
C TRP A 266 -14.34 13.77 12.85
N ILE A 267 -15.40 13.27 12.21
CA ILE A 267 -15.81 13.73 10.88
C ILE A 267 -16.20 15.21 10.90
N GLU A 268 -17.01 15.63 11.87
CA GLU A 268 -17.48 17.02 12.02
C GLU A 268 -16.32 18.00 12.26
N THR A 269 -15.29 17.56 12.99
CA THR A 269 -14.13 18.38 13.38
C THR A 269 -12.91 18.18 12.47
N ILE A 270 -13.07 17.57 11.28
CA ILE A 270 -11.99 17.42 10.28
C ILE A 270 -11.17 18.70 10.09
N PRO A 271 -11.77 19.90 9.88
CA PRO A 271 -10.98 21.11 9.67
C PRO A 271 -10.02 21.43 10.83
N GLU A 272 -10.38 21.04 12.06
CA GLU A 272 -9.59 21.30 13.26
C GLU A 272 -8.40 20.34 13.36
N TRP A 273 -8.65 19.03 13.40
CA TRP A 273 -7.57 18.06 13.62
C TRP A 273 -6.75 17.81 12.35
N TRP A 274 -7.35 17.86 11.16
CA TRP A 274 -6.58 17.78 9.93
C TRP A 274 -5.80 19.09 9.71
N GLY A 275 -6.33 20.24 10.12
CA GLY A 275 -5.55 21.48 10.15
C GLY A 275 -4.26 21.36 10.98
N LYS A 276 -4.25 20.51 12.03
CA LYS A 276 -3.03 20.16 12.77
C LYS A 276 -2.10 19.25 11.97
N ILE A 277 -2.63 18.24 11.28
CA ILE A 277 -1.84 17.42 10.36
C ILE A 277 -1.18 18.29 9.29
N ASP A 278 -1.89 19.28 8.74
CA ASP A 278 -1.34 20.21 7.74
C ASP A 278 -0.17 21.04 8.24
N ALA A 279 -0.15 21.39 9.53
CA ALA A 279 0.92 22.15 10.15
C ALA A 279 2.13 21.29 10.55
N LEU A 280 1.97 19.97 10.62
CA LEU A 280 3.03 19.05 11.02
C LEU A 280 3.90 18.63 9.84
N GLN A 281 5.16 18.29 10.13
CA GLN A 281 6.11 17.89 9.11
C GLN A 281 5.78 16.51 8.53
N LYS A 282 5.63 16.46 7.20
CA LYS A 282 5.25 15.28 6.43
C LYS A 282 6.45 14.61 5.76
N THR A 283 6.24 13.39 5.28
CA THR A 283 7.16 12.58 4.49
C THR A 283 6.38 11.89 3.37
N LEU A 284 7.07 11.25 2.44
CA LEU A 284 6.48 10.16 1.66
C LEU A 284 6.19 8.97 2.58
N ILE A 285 4.96 8.47 2.54
CA ILE A 285 4.50 7.28 3.25
C ILE A 285 4.07 6.18 2.27
N PHE A 286 4.03 4.95 2.76
CA PHE A 286 3.56 3.78 2.02
C PHE A 286 2.02 3.76 1.90
N ASP A 287 1.32 4.17 2.97
CA ASP A 287 -0.13 4.36 3.09
C ASP A 287 -1.01 3.11 2.82
N ASP A 288 -0.41 1.92 2.80
CA ASP A 288 -1.10 0.62 2.85
C ASP A 288 -0.27 -0.38 3.67
N ALA A 289 0.18 0.07 4.85
CA ALA A 289 1.11 -0.62 5.76
C ALA A 289 0.49 -1.84 6.49
N GLN A 290 -0.34 -2.58 5.78
CA GLN A 290 -0.98 -3.80 6.25
C GLN A 290 -0.04 -4.98 6.05
N ILE A 291 0.01 -5.91 6.99
CA ILE A 291 0.97 -7.02 7.00
C ILE A 291 0.88 -7.97 5.77
N ARG A 292 -0.18 -7.88 4.96
CA ARG A 292 -0.29 -8.60 3.68
C ARG A 292 0.54 -7.99 2.54
N ASN A 293 0.93 -6.72 2.68
CA ASN A 293 1.71 -5.97 1.70
C ASN A 293 3.18 -5.81 2.15
N VAL A 294 3.55 -6.57 3.18
CA VAL A 294 4.86 -6.54 3.81
C VAL A 294 5.43 -7.95 3.81
N ALA A 295 6.71 -8.05 3.47
CA ALA A 295 7.51 -9.25 3.64
C ALA A 295 8.73 -8.93 4.50
N VAL A 296 9.34 -9.99 5.05
CA VAL A 296 10.57 -9.89 5.83
C VAL A 296 11.64 -10.81 5.25
N ARG A 297 12.71 -10.21 4.73
CA ARG A 297 13.90 -10.96 4.31
C ARG A 297 14.68 -11.41 5.53
N SER A 298 15.35 -12.55 5.42
CA SER A 298 16.24 -13.08 6.47
C SER A 298 15.60 -13.15 7.86
N PRO A 299 14.37 -13.69 8.00
CA PRO A 299 13.57 -13.59 9.22
C PRO A 299 14.24 -14.14 10.49
N GLY A 300 15.21 -15.06 10.35
CA GLY A 300 15.91 -15.68 11.49
C GLY A 300 17.27 -15.07 11.87
N LYS A 301 17.70 -13.95 11.26
CA LYS A 301 19.01 -13.33 11.56
C LYS A 301 18.94 -11.82 11.66
N ASP A 302 18.64 -11.16 10.55
CA ASP A 302 18.55 -9.70 10.45
C ASP A 302 17.31 -9.38 9.60
N PRO A 303 16.12 -9.38 10.23
CA PRO A 303 14.87 -9.21 9.51
C PRO A 303 14.83 -7.80 8.89
N GLN A 304 14.66 -7.77 7.58
CA GLN A 304 14.58 -6.54 6.80
C GLN A 304 13.23 -6.45 6.09
N LEU A 305 12.56 -5.31 6.22
CA LEU A 305 11.30 -5.09 5.54
C LEU A 305 11.47 -5.06 4.02
N VAL A 306 10.52 -5.70 3.34
CA VAL A 306 10.23 -5.53 1.93
C VAL A 306 8.78 -5.12 1.78
N LEU A 307 8.55 -3.93 1.26
CA LEU A 307 7.25 -3.31 1.02
C LEU A 307 6.92 -3.46 -0.47
N PHE A 308 5.76 -4.04 -0.76
CA PHE A 308 5.26 -4.23 -2.13
C PHE A 308 3.80 -3.76 -2.21
N ASP A 309 3.30 -3.45 -3.41
CA ASP A 309 1.97 -2.84 -3.61
C ASP A 309 1.92 -1.37 -3.16
N TRP A 310 2.80 -0.52 -3.71
CA TRP A 310 2.93 0.91 -3.41
C TRP A 310 1.84 1.80 -4.03
N GLU A 311 0.69 1.23 -4.32
CA GLU A 311 -0.37 1.92 -5.05
C GLU A 311 -1.07 3.02 -4.26
N CYS A 312 -1.00 2.99 -2.93
CA CYS A 312 -1.58 4.02 -2.07
C CYS A 312 -0.60 5.15 -1.69
N ALA A 313 0.66 5.09 -2.12
CA ALA A 313 1.71 6.03 -1.69
C ALA A 313 1.25 7.50 -1.69
N ALA A 314 1.58 8.23 -0.63
CA ALA A 314 1.07 9.57 -0.36
C ALA A 314 2.09 10.43 0.42
N ILE A 315 1.85 11.75 0.45
CA ILE A 315 2.56 12.66 1.36
C ILE A 315 1.73 12.81 2.63
N GLN A 316 2.29 12.39 3.77
CA GLN A 316 1.61 12.45 5.05
C GLN A 316 2.57 12.39 6.25
N LEU A 317 2.04 12.47 7.47
CA LEU A 317 2.78 12.18 8.70
C LEU A 317 3.41 10.78 8.68
N PRO A 318 4.68 10.63 9.09
CA PRO A 318 5.31 9.31 9.19
C PRO A 318 4.56 8.36 10.14
N GLN A 319 3.91 8.90 11.16
CA GLN A 319 3.11 8.14 12.12
C GLN A 319 1.95 7.37 11.48
N ARG A 320 1.48 7.78 10.29
CA ARG A 320 0.34 7.14 9.61
C ARG A 320 0.62 5.69 9.21
N ASP A 321 1.82 5.41 8.68
CA ASP A 321 2.26 4.02 8.39
C ASP A 321 2.44 3.22 9.69
N LEU A 322 3.01 3.85 10.74
CA LEU A 322 3.26 3.18 12.02
C LEU A 322 1.96 2.76 12.70
N VAL A 323 0.97 3.66 12.74
CA VAL A 323 -0.35 3.40 13.32
C VAL A 323 -1.03 2.23 12.60
N GLU A 324 -1.04 2.25 11.27
CA GLU A 324 -1.66 1.17 10.49
C GLU A 324 -0.91 -0.14 10.70
N PHE A 325 0.41 -0.16 10.54
CA PHE A 325 1.21 -1.36 10.73
C PHE A 325 1.06 -1.95 12.13
N MET A 326 1.18 -1.15 13.17
CA MET A 326 0.99 -1.59 14.55
C MET A 326 -0.41 -2.12 14.79
N SER A 327 -1.45 -1.52 14.19
CA SER A 327 -2.82 -2.05 14.29
C SER A 327 -2.93 -3.47 13.74
N TYR A 328 -2.09 -3.83 12.76
CA TYR A 328 -2.03 -5.19 12.22
C TYR A 328 -1.13 -6.14 13.01
N THR A 329 -0.07 -5.67 13.67
CA THR A 329 0.93 -6.53 14.33
C THR A 329 0.74 -6.71 15.82
N ILE A 330 0.25 -5.71 16.56
CA ILE A 330 0.14 -5.84 18.02
C ILE A 330 -0.98 -6.83 18.39
N SER A 331 -0.72 -7.61 19.43
CA SER A 331 -1.67 -8.60 19.95
C SER A 331 -2.23 -8.16 21.30
N GLU A 332 -3.25 -8.86 21.79
CA GLU A 332 -3.79 -8.64 23.15
C GLU A 332 -2.75 -8.85 24.25
N ARG A 333 -1.63 -9.55 23.95
CA ARG A 333 -0.54 -9.80 24.90
C ARG A 333 0.47 -8.67 24.96
N THR A 334 0.57 -7.84 23.92
CA THR A 334 1.47 -6.67 23.91
C THR A 334 1.06 -5.75 25.05
N THR A 335 1.95 -5.29 25.91
CA THR A 335 1.59 -4.42 27.05
C THR A 335 1.46 -2.95 26.61
N PRO A 336 0.78 -2.09 27.39
CA PRO A 336 0.75 -0.66 27.11
C PRO A 336 2.14 -0.01 27.04
N GLU A 337 3.07 -0.46 27.88
CA GLU A 337 4.45 0.02 27.92
C GLU A 337 5.24 -0.42 26.68
N GLU A 338 4.97 -1.61 26.16
CA GLU A 338 5.54 -2.10 24.91
C GLU A 338 5.03 -1.29 23.70
N ILE A 339 3.74 -0.94 23.66
CA ILE A 339 3.19 -0.07 22.61
C ILE A 339 3.90 1.29 22.64
N ASP A 340 4.09 1.88 23.83
CA ASP A 340 4.80 3.15 23.96
C ASP A 340 6.26 3.05 23.51
N ALA A 341 6.94 1.95 23.87
CA ALA A 341 8.31 1.69 23.48
C ALA A 341 8.46 1.55 21.97
N LEU A 342 7.52 0.87 21.29
CA LEU A 342 7.51 0.73 19.83
C LEU A 342 7.36 2.09 19.12
N ILE A 343 6.44 2.94 19.59
CA ILE A 343 6.22 4.28 19.03
C ILE A 343 7.44 5.18 19.25
N GLU A 344 8.06 5.10 20.43
CA GLU A 344 9.26 5.86 20.76
C GLU A 344 10.49 5.37 20.00
N ALA A 345 10.63 4.05 19.78
CA ALA A 345 11.69 3.46 18.96
C ALA A 345 11.63 3.97 17.52
N ALA A 346 10.43 4.11 16.95
CA ALA A 346 10.22 4.70 15.64
C ALA A 346 10.62 6.19 15.60
N ARG A 347 10.18 6.99 16.60
CA ARG A 347 10.57 8.40 16.73
C ARG A 347 12.10 8.57 16.76
N ALA A 348 12.76 7.83 17.65
CA ALA A 348 14.21 7.89 17.84
C ALA A 348 14.96 7.46 16.56
N GLN A 349 14.46 6.46 15.85
CA GLN A 349 15.04 6.04 14.57
C GLN A 349 14.87 7.10 13.50
N LEU A 350 13.70 7.73 13.39
CA LEU A 350 13.46 8.81 12.43
C LEU A 350 14.35 10.02 12.74
N GLU A 351 14.45 10.44 14.00
CA GLU A 351 15.33 11.53 14.45
C GLU A 351 16.80 11.24 14.09
N THR A 352 17.27 10.03 14.38
CA THR A 352 18.64 9.60 14.05
C THR A 352 18.89 9.60 12.54
N SER A 353 17.98 9.02 11.75
CA SER A 353 18.16 8.86 10.31
C SER A 353 17.95 10.15 9.52
N SER A 354 17.08 11.04 9.99
CA SER A 354 16.83 12.35 9.36
C SER A 354 17.81 13.42 9.83
N GLN A 355 18.52 13.18 10.94
CA GLN A 355 19.38 14.14 11.63
C GLN A 355 18.60 15.39 12.09
N GLN A 356 17.32 15.23 12.40
CA GLN A 356 16.44 16.30 12.88
C GLN A 356 15.90 15.92 14.25
N LYS A 357 15.97 16.85 15.20
CA LYS A 357 15.35 16.67 16.52
C LYS A 357 13.83 16.64 16.37
N ILE A 358 13.19 15.66 17.00
CA ILE A 358 11.73 15.52 16.97
C ILE A 358 11.21 15.66 18.39
N ASP A 359 10.45 16.72 18.66
CA ASP A 359 9.84 16.90 19.97
C ASP A 359 8.89 15.73 20.31
N PRO A 360 9.09 15.05 21.46
CA PRO A 360 8.27 13.89 21.81
C PRO A 360 6.77 14.20 21.89
N ARG A 361 6.38 15.37 22.42
CA ARG A 361 4.97 15.74 22.52
C ARG A 361 4.34 15.89 21.14
N THR A 362 5.01 16.61 20.25
CA THR A 362 4.62 16.79 18.85
C THR A 362 4.53 15.45 18.11
N TRP A 363 5.44 14.51 18.40
CA TRP A 363 5.38 13.16 17.84
C TRP A 363 4.10 12.42 18.24
N TRP A 364 3.73 12.47 19.53
CA TRP A 364 2.51 11.87 20.06
C TRP A 364 1.24 12.56 19.56
N GLU A 365 1.26 13.88 19.33
CA GLU A 365 0.18 14.60 18.64
C GLU A 365 0.01 14.05 17.20
N GLY A 366 1.12 13.87 16.47
CA GLY A 366 1.08 13.25 15.14
C GLY A 366 0.57 11.81 15.16
N CYS A 367 0.87 11.01 16.20
CA CYS A 367 0.27 9.69 16.41
C CYS A 367 -1.25 9.80 16.59
N LEU A 368 -1.71 10.68 17.48
CA LEU A 368 -3.14 10.88 17.74
C LEU A 368 -3.91 11.22 16.46
N TYR A 369 -3.43 12.18 15.69
CA TYR A 369 -4.10 12.60 14.46
C TYR A 369 -4.00 11.56 13.34
N SER A 370 -2.91 10.79 13.28
CA SER A 370 -2.78 9.67 12.36
C SER A 370 -3.78 8.55 12.67
N ILE A 371 -4.14 8.35 13.95
CA ILE A 371 -5.20 7.40 14.34
C ILE A 371 -6.58 7.94 13.93
N TYR A 372 -6.84 9.23 14.07
CA TYR A 372 -8.10 9.83 13.59
C TYR A 372 -8.23 9.66 12.08
N ASP A 373 -7.19 9.99 11.32
CA ASP A 373 -7.14 9.80 9.87
C ASP A 373 -7.34 8.32 9.49
N PHE A 374 -6.60 7.41 10.12
CA PHE A 374 -6.73 5.98 9.89
C PHE A 374 -8.15 5.48 10.16
N HIS A 375 -8.78 5.91 11.26
CA HIS A 375 -10.12 5.50 11.61
C HIS A 375 -11.16 6.03 10.61
N VAL A 376 -11.11 7.32 10.29
CA VAL A 376 -12.06 8.02 9.41
C VAL A 376 -11.95 7.54 7.96
N ASN A 377 -10.73 7.42 7.45
CA ASN A 377 -10.49 7.16 6.03
C ASN A 377 -10.42 5.66 5.72
N ARG A 378 -9.54 4.93 6.41
CA ARG A 378 -9.24 3.52 6.10
C ARG A 378 -10.10 2.53 6.88
N MET A 379 -10.08 2.59 8.20
CA MET A 379 -10.72 1.58 9.07
C MET A 379 -12.24 1.54 8.86
N ALA A 380 -12.89 2.70 8.73
CA ALA A 380 -14.33 2.77 8.46
C ALA A 380 -14.70 2.07 7.15
N CYS A 381 -13.95 2.33 6.07
CA CYS A 381 -14.11 1.62 4.80
C CYS A 381 -13.92 0.11 4.96
N GLN A 382 -12.87 -0.31 5.68
CA GLN A 382 -12.60 -1.74 5.89
C GLN A 382 -13.69 -2.46 6.70
N LEU A 383 -14.23 -1.81 7.73
CA LEU A 383 -15.37 -2.33 8.49
C LEU A 383 -16.62 -2.44 7.62
N VAL A 384 -16.91 -1.45 6.78
CA VAL A 384 -18.03 -1.54 5.84
C VAL A 384 -17.85 -2.70 4.87
N LEU A 385 -16.66 -2.86 4.28
CA LEU A 385 -16.36 -3.99 3.38
C LEU A 385 -16.47 -5.33 4.09
N HIS A 386 -16.11 -5.41 5.36
CA HIS A 386 -16.21 -6.63 6.16
C HIS A 386 -17.66 -7.15 6.27
N LEU A 387 -18.67 -6.28 6.18
CA LEU A 387 -20.09 -6.69 6.16
C LEU A 387 -20.45 -7.60 4.97
N THR A 388 -19.69 -7.53 3.88
CA THR A 388 -19.98 -8.29 2.65
C THR A 388 -18.86 -9.27 2.30
N LEU A 389 -17.60 -8.89 2.53
CA LEU A 389 -16.44 -9.68 2.11
C LEU A 389 -15.88 -10.61 3.20
N THR A 390 -16.38 -10.51 4.44
CA THR A 390 -15.87 -11.23 5.61
C THR A 390 -14.34 -11.15 5.71
N ARG A 391 -13.86 -10.09 6.36
CA ARG A 391 -12.43 -9.84 6.64
C ARG A 391 -12.07 -10.25 8.07
N PRO A 392 -11.67 -11.49 8.34
CA PRO A 392 -11.60 -12.03 9.71
C PRO A 392 -10.52 -11.37 10.59
N ASP A 393 -9.59 -10.63 10.01
CA ASP A 393 -8.58 -9.85 10.71
C ASP A 393 -9.11 -8.50 11.25
N ILE A 394 -10.11 -7.91 10.60
CA ILE A 394 -10.36 -6.46 10.76
C ILE A 394 -10.86 -6.07 12.16
N GLU A 395 -11.61 -6.94 12.83
CA GLU A 395 -12.10 -6.65 14.18
C GLU A 395 -10.95 -6.59 15.19
N ARG A 396 -9.96 -7.48 15.04
CA ARG A 396 -8.73 -7.46 15.84
C ARG A 396 -7.95 -6.18 15.56
N VAL A 397 -7.80 -5.80 14.28
CA VAL A 397 -7.09 -4.58 13.87
C VAL A 397 -7.75 -3.34 14.44
N PHE A 398 -9.09 -3.27 14.41
CA PHE A 398 -9.86 -2.21 15.04
C PHE A 398 -9.61 -2.12 16.57
N ARG A 399 -9.64 -3.26 17.28
CA ARG A 399 -9.38 -3.27 18.73
C ARG A 399 -7.94 -2.86 19.03
N ALA A 400 -6.97 -3.31 18.23
CA ALA A 400 -5.58 -2.92 18.35
C ALA A 400 -5.39 -1.41 18.16
N SER A 401 -6.01 -0.81 17.15
CA SER A 401 -5.89 0.63 16.89
C SER A 401 -6.47 1.49 18.02
N LEU A 402 -7.53 1.04 18.70
CA LEU A 402 -8.06 1.70 19.89
C LEU A 402 -7.09 1.68 21.08
N ARG A 403 -6.25 0.65 21.20
CA ARG A 403 -5.22 0.60 22.24
C ARG A 403 -4.13 1.62 21.97
N ILE A 404 -3.74 1.80 20.71
CA ILE A 404 -2.81 2.86 20.29
C ILE A 404 -3.43 4.24 20.57
N LEU A 405 -4.73 4.41 20.31
CA LEU A 405 -5.46 5.64 20.61
C LEU A 405 -5.38 6.01 22.09
N GLU A 406 -5.67 5.03 22.95
CA GLU A 406 -5.60 5.20 24.40
C GLU A 406 -4.19 5.63 24.85
N ARG A 407 -3.14 5.02 24.28
CA ARG A 407 -1.75 5.42 24.57
C ARG A 407 -1.47 6.86 24.18
N ALA A 408 -1.84 7.25 22.96
CA ALA A 408 -1.62 8.61 22.48
C ALA A 408 -2.34 9.65 23.36
N GLN A 409 -3.58 9.37 23.78
CA GLN A 409 -4.33 10.24 24.69
C GLN A 409 -3.67 10.36 26.06
N ARG A 410 -3.23 9.24 26.65
CA ARG A 410 -2.55 9.23 27.97
C ARG A 410 -1.21 9.96 27.96
N ARG A 411 -0.49 9.97 26.84
CA ARG A 411 0.80 10.68 26.71
C ARG A 411 0.65 12.19 26.48
N LEU A 412 -0.54 12.64 26.13
CA LEU A 412 -0.86 14.06 25.88
C LEU A 412 -1.66 14.74 27.01
N ALA A 413 -2.22 13.95 27.93
CA ALA A 413 -2.81 14.42 29.18
C ALA A 413 -1.72 14.77 30.20
#